data_AF-A0A0S2TIE9-F1
#
_entry.id   AF-A0A0S2TIE9-F1
#
_cell.length_a   1.000
_cell.length_b   1.000
_cell.length_c   1.000
_cell.angle_alpha   90.00
_cell.angle_beta   90.00
_cell.angle_gamma   90.00
#
_symmetry.space_group_name_H-M   'P 1'
#
loop_
_entity.id
_entity.type
_entity.pdbx_description
1 polymer ?
#
loop_
_entity_poly.entity_id
_entity_poly.type
_entity_poly.pdbx_seq_one_letter_code
_entity_poly.pdbx_strand_id
1 'polypeptide(L)'
;MRFAIMTLFLGLGYLLQVFGGIALLAIFIFGIYTLFTTSMATGLMLIGGVVVGAWILQIISALLITIGTGAAAIGIKDEEN
;
A
#
# COMPACT_ATOMS: atom_id res chain seq x y z
N MET A 1 -21.32 -0.01 -14.47
CA MET A 1 -20.84 -0.55 -13.16
C MET A 1 -19.40 -1.03 -13.21
N ARG A 2 -18.96 -1.83 -14.20
CA ARG A 2 -17.59 -2.37 -14.27
C ARG A 2 -16.48 -1.33 -14.36
N PHE A 3 -16.66 -0.28 -15.14
CA PHE A 3 -15.69 0.83 -15.24
C PHE A 3 -15.48 1.54 -13.89
N ALA A 4 -16.56 1.74 -13.12
CA ALA A 4 -16.50 2.35 -11.79
C ALA A 4 -15.77 1.44 -10.78
N ILE A 5 -16.00 0.13 -10.85
CA ILE A 5 -15.26 -0.87 -10.04
C ILE A 5 -13.76 -0.83 -10.40
N MET A 6 -13.42 -0.87 -11.69
CA MET A 6 -12.03 -0.76 -12.16
C MET A 6 -11.32 0.49 -11.61
N THR A 7 -11.91 1.66 -11.81
CA THR A 7 -11.32 2.94 -11.36
C THR A 7 -11.22 3.04 -9.84
N LEU A 8 -12.20 2.49 -9.12
CA LEU A 8 -12.17 2.47 -7.66
C LEU A 8 -11.04 1.59 -7.12
N PHE A 9 -10.89 0.35 -7.62
CA PHE A 9 -9.86 -0.58 -7.14
C PHE A 9 -8.44 -0.15 -7.53
N LEU A 10 -8.24 0.33 -8.76
CA LEU A 10 -6.95 0.91 -9.19
C LEU A 10 -6.61 2.15 -8.38
N GLY A 11 -7.57 3.08 -8.25
CA GLY A 11 -7.38 4.31 -7.49
C GLY A 11 -7.04 4.03 -6.03
N LEU A 12 -7.79 3.15 -5.36
CA LEU A 12 -7.51 2.76 -3.99
C LEU A 12 -6.15 2.09 -3.82
N GLY A 13 -5.75 1.22 -4.75
CA GLY A 13 -4.43 0.59 -4.71
C GLY A 13 -3.29 1.61 -4.76
N TYR A 14 -3.35 2.58 -5.67
CA TYR A 14 -2.35 3.64 -5.76
C TYR A 14 -2.38 4.61 -4.56
N LEU A 15 -3.57 5.02 -4.12
CA LEU A 15 -3.71 5.89 -2.94
C LEU A 15 -3.14 5.22 -1.69
N LEU A 16 -3.42 3.92 -1.51
CA LEU A 16 -2.88 3.14 -0.42
C LEU A 16 -1.35 3.10 -0.49
N GLN A 17 -0.77 2.88 -1.67
CA GLN A 17 0.67 2.85 -1.85
C GLN A 17 1.34 4.19 -1.52
N VAL A 18 0.74 5.31 -1.93
CA VAL A 18 1.26 6.66 -1.67
C VAL A 18 1.11 7.03 -0.18
N PHE A 19 -0.11 6.99 0.35
CA PHE A 19 -0.35 7.41 1.74
C PHE A 19 0.25 6.44 2.75
N GLY A 20 0.17 5.14 2.48
CA GLY A 20 0.83 4.14 3.31
C GLY A 20 2.35 4.29 3.27
N GLY A 21 2.94 4.60 2.11
CA GLY A 21 4.37 4.87 2.00
C GLY A 21 4.81 6.08 2.82
N ILE A 22 4.06 7.19 2.76
CA ILE A 22 4.32 8.40 3.55
C ILE A 22 4.20 8.11 5.05
N ALA A 23 3.15 7.39 5.47
CA ALA A 23 2.95 7.02 6.87
C ALA A 23 4.09 6.13 7.40
N LEU A 24 4.51 5.13 6.62
CA LEU A 24 5.62 4.25 6.96
C LEU A 24 6.95 5.02 7.06
N LEU A 25 7.18 5.98 6.17
CA LEU A 25 8.35 6.85 6.23
C LEU A 25 8.36 7.69 7.53
N ALA A 26 7.22 8.26 7.89
CA ALA A 26 7.10 9.03 9.13
C ALA A 26 7.38 8.16 10.37
N ILE A 27 6.82 6.94 10.42
CA ILE A 27 7.06 5.98 11.51
C ILE A 27 8.54 5.56 11.55
N PHE A 28 9.17 5.39 10.40
CA PHE A 28 10.59 5.02 10.32
C PHE A 28 11.48 6.10 10.94
N ILE A 29 11.28 7.36 10.55
CA ILE A 29 12.01 8.50 11.10
C ILE A 29 11.75 8.63 12.61
N PHE A 30 10.50 8.45 13.04
CA PHE A 30 10.15 8.45 14.46
C PHE A 30 10.81 7.29 15.22
N GLY A 31 10.91 6.11 14.61
CA GLY A 31 11.63 4.96 15.14
C GLY A 31 13.11 5.24 15.35
N ILE A 32 13.77 5.87 14.37
CA ILE A 32 15.16 6.32 14.49
C ILE A 32 15.31 7.31 15.66
N TYR A 33 14.47 8.33 15.73
CA TYR A 33 14.48 9.28 16.85
C TYR A 33 14.38 8.54 18.20
N THR A 34 13.36 7.69 18.34
CA THR A 34 13.09 6.92 19.57
C THR A 34 14.26 6.02 19.97
N LEU A 35 14.96 5.44 18.99
CA LEU A 35 16.12 4.57 19.19
C LEU A 35 17.26 5.30 19.94
N PHE A 36 17.47 6.57 19.61
CA PHE A 36 18.56 7.37 20.20
C PHE A 36 18.13 8.21 21.41
N THR A 37 16.87 8.61 21.51
CA THR A 37 16.43 9.53 22.57
C THR A 37 15.72 8.88 23.74
N THR A 38 15.11 7.70 23.53
CA THR A 38 14.14 7.16 24.49
C THR A 38 14.44 5.72 24.85
N SER A 39 14.45 4.82 23.86
CA SER A 39 14.61 3.38 24.08
C SER A 39 15.05 2.71 22.79
N MET A 40 16.20 2.04 22.86
CA MET A 40 16.73 1.28 21.74
C MET A 40 15.76 0.16 21.32
N ALA A 41 15.16 -0.56 22.27
CA ALA A 41 14.22 -1.64 21.99
C ALA A 41 12.97 -1.14 21.26
N THR A 42 12.37 -0.05 21.73
CA THR A 42 11.17 0.52 21.12
C THR A 42 11.46 1.08 19.73
N GLY A 43 12.59 1.78 19.55
CA GLY A 43 13.02 2.28 18.25
C GLY A 43 13.23 1.17 17.22
N LEU A 44 13.91 0.09 17.61
CA LEU A 44 14.10 -1.09 16.75
C LEU A 44 12.78 -1.79 16.41
N MET A 45 11.84 -1.90 17.37
CA MET A 45 10.51 -2.45 17.10
C MET A 45 9.73 -1.62 16.08
N LEU A 46 9.79 -0.28 16.17
CA LEU A 46 9.13 0.61 15.21
C LEU A 46 9.75 0.47 13.82
N ILE A 47 11.08 0.45 13.72
CA ILE A 47 11.79 0.25 12.45
C ILE A 47 11.46 -1.13 11.84
N GLY A 48 11.51 -2.19 12.64
CA GLY A 48 11.12 -3.54 12.20
C GLY A 48 9.65 -3.61 11.77
N GLY A 49 8.76 -2.94 12.50
CA GLY A 49 7.35 -2.80 12.16
C GLY A 49 7.13 -2.09 10.83
N VAL A 50 7.94 -1.09 10.50
CA VAL A 50 7.90 -0.43 9.19
C VAL A 50 8.25 -1.38 8.06
N VAL A 51 9.27 -2.23 8.22
CA VAL A 51 9.65 -3.21 7.20
C VAL A 51 8.50 -4.18 6.93
N VAL A 52 7.91 -4.75 7.98
CA VAL A 52 6.76 -5.66 7.84
C VAL A 52 5.55 -4.92 7.27
N GLY A 53 5.29 -3.70 7.73
CA GLY A 53 4.21 -2.84 7.23
C GLY A 53 4.38 -2.52 5.74
N ALA A 54 5.59 -2.28 5.26
CA ALA A 54 5.88 -2.04 3.85
C ALA A 54 5.58 -3.27 2.99
N TRP A 55 5.90 -4.47 3.48
CA TRP A 55 5.56 -5.72 2.79
C TRP A 55 4.04 -5.89 2.67
N ILE A 56 3.31 -5.70 3.77
CA ILE A 56 1.84 -5.77 3.78
C ILE A 56 1.25 -4.74 2.81
N LEU A 57 1.75 -3.50 2.84
CA LEU A 57 1.29 -2.43 1.98
C LEU A 57 1.46 -2.78 0.50
N GLN A 58 2.62 -3.31 0.11
CA GLN A 58 2.87 -3.74 -1.26
C GLN A 58 1.91 -4.84 -1.69
N ILE A 59 1.71 -5.87 -0.84
CA ILE A 59 0.81 -6.99 -1.15
C ILE A 59 -0.62 -6.49 -1.35
N ILE A 60 -1.15 -5.70 -0.42
CA ILE A 60 -2.54 -5.22 -0.49
C ILE A 60 -2.73 -4.29 -1.69
N SER A 61 -1.79 -3.36 -1.92
CA SER A 61 -1.87 -2.43 -3.06
C SER A 61 -1.81 -3.19 -4.39
N ALA A 62 -0.93 -4.19 -4.52
CA ALA A 62 -0.83 -5.01 -5.71
C ALA A 62 -2.10 -5.83 -5.96
N LEU A 63 -2.74 -6.37 -4.91
CA LEU A 63 -4.02 -7.09 -5.04
C LEU A 63 -5.13 -6.16 -5.55
N LEU A 64 -5.25 -4.96 -5.00
CA LEU A 64 -6.24 -3.98 -5.44
C LEU A 64 -6.04 -3.57 -6.91
N ILE A 65 -4.79 -3.32 -7.30
CA ILE A 65 -4.45 -2.99 -8.70
C ILE A 65 -4.73 -4.19 -9.63
N THR A 66 -4.42 -5.41 -9.20
CA THR A 66 -4.68 -6.64 -9.98
C THR A 66 -6.18 -6.86 -10.19
N ILE A 67 -7.00 -6.64 -9.16
CA ILE A 67 -8.47 -6.72 -9.29
C ILE A 67 -8.98 -5.66 -10.27
N GLY A 68 -8.49 -4.43 -10.17
CA GLY A 68 -8.86 -3.34 -11.07
C GLY A 68 -8.49 -3.63 -12.53
N THR A 69 -7.27 -4.09 -12.79
CA THR A 69 -6.80 -4.45 -14.14
C THR A 69 -7.49 -5.69 -14.71
N GLY A 70 -7.78 -6.69 -13.87
CA GLY A 70 -8.56 -7.87 -14.27
C GLY A 70 -9.98 -7.51 -14.70
N ALA A 71 -10.64 -6.59 -13.98
CA ALA A 71 -11.95 -6.07 -14.36
C ALA A 71 -11.90 -5.27 -15.69
N ALA A 72 -10.80 -4.56 -15.95
CA ALA A 72 -10.56 -3.86 -17.21
C ALA A 72 -10.44 -4.83 -18.40
N ALA A 73 -9.65 -5.89 -18.24
CA ALA A 73 -9.40 -6.88 -19.29
C ALA A 73 -10.66 -7.64 -19.72
N ILE A 74 -11.57 -7.91 -18.77
CA ILE A 74 -12.88 -8.52 -19.09
C ILE A 74 -13.78 -7.51 -19.79
N GLY A 75 -13.74 -6.24 -19.39
CA GLY A 75 -14.52 -5.18 -20.06
C GLY A 75 -14.17 -5.01 -21.54
N ILE A 76 -12.88 -5.04 -21.88
CA ILE A 76 -12.41 -4.92 -23.28
C ILE A 76 -12.88 -6.11 -24.13
N LYS A 77 -12.82 -7.34 -23.59
CA LYS A 77 -13.28 -8.55 -24.30
C LYS A 77 -14.79 -8.56 -24.57
N ASP A 78 -15.59 -7.89 -23.74
CA ASP A 78 -17.02 -7.76 -23.94
C ASP A 78 -17.37 -6.66 -24.98
N GLU A 79 -16.46 -5.72 -25.25
CA GLU A 79 -16.64 -4.69 -26.29
C GLU A 79 -16.15 -5.16 -27.68
N GLU A 80 -15.28 -6.18 -27.76
CA GLU A 80 -14.80 -6.78 -29.01
C GLU A 80 -15.74 -7.85 -29.61
N ASN A 81 -16.77 -8.30 -28.87
CA ASN A 81 -17.78 -9.27 -29.33
C ASN A 81 -19.09 -8.59 -29.73
#